data_AF-A0A0G4MUQ5-F1
#
_entry.id   AF-A0A0G4MUQ5-F1
#
_cell.length_a   1.000
_cell.length_b   1.000
_cell.length_c   1.000
_cell.angle_alpha   90.00
_cell.angle_beta   90.00
_cell.angle_gamma   90.00
#
_symmetry.space_group_name_H-M   'P 1'
#
loop_
_entity.id
_entity.type
_entity.pdbx_description
1 polymer ?
#
loop_
_entity_poly.entity_id
_entity_poly.type
_entity_poly.pdbx_seq_one_letter_code
_entity_poly.pdbx_strand_id
1 'polypeptide(L)'
;MDFDMVMEDVAESPTRTEAATDDQMVAPAWDAAHDEPFADSESTTIVPNKVHIRGLDTLSTEDVKAFVEDHFGRVDKVEWIDDESANLVFQSEDAAQDALRALSAQSEAAAQASAGETVPAKDIPSKPEVNLQIRIALQSDKKAPGAATRS
;
A
#
# COMPACT_ATOMS: atom_id res chain seq x y z
N MET A 1 -80.55 -25.25 -17.53
CA MET A 1 -80.84 -23.89 -18.02
C MET A 1 -79.50 -23.16 -18.03
N ASP A 2 -78.54 -23.56 -18.87
CA ASP A 2 -78.48 -23.55 -20.34
C ASP A 2 -77.98 -22.20 -20.88
N PHE A 3 -77.27 -22.27 -22.02
CA PHE A 3 -76.68 -21.21 -22.88
C PHE A 3 -75.23 -20.81 -22.51
N ASP A 4 -74.17 -21.39 -23.07
CA ASP A 4 -73.81 -21.60 -24.50
C ASP A 4 -73.69 -20.28 -25.28
N MET A 5 -72.44 -19.82 -25.51
CA MET A 5 -72.06 -19.18 -26.78
C MET A 5 -70.54 -19.19 -26.99
N VAL A 6 -70.14 -20.06 -27.91
CA VAL A 6 -68.90 -20.07 -28.68
C VAL A 6 -68.77 -18.77 -29.50
N MET A 7 -67.56 -18.19 -29.55
CA MET A 7 -67.06 -17.60 -30.80
C MET A 7 -65.54 -17.71 -30.87
N GLU A 8 -65.15 -18.54 -31.82
CA GLU A 8 -63.81 -18.83 -32.30
C GLU A 8 -63.43 -17.77 -33.36
N ASP A 9 -62.32 -17.07 -33.15
CA ASP A 9 -61.57 -16.26 -34.12
C ASP A 9 -60.31 -15.78 -33.37
N VAL A 10 -59.05 -15.89 -33.78
CA VAL A 10 -58.39 -16.31 -35.00
C VAL A 10 -56.88 -16.30 -34.70
N ALA A 11 -56.17 -17.23 -35.35
CA ALA A 11 -54.74 -17.22 -35.68
C ALA A 11 -53.66 -17.26 -34.57
N GLU A 12 -52.98 -18.41 -34.57
CA GLU A 12 -51.51 -18.59 -34.60
C GLU A 12 -50.67 -17.97 -33.45
N SER A 13 -49.93 -18.71 -32.63
CA SER A 13 -49.18 -19.95 -32.90
C SER A 13 -48.98 -20.79 -31.63
N PRO A 14 -48.85 -22.13 -31.75
CA PRO A 14 -48.66 -23.02 -30.62
C PRO A 14 -47.28 -22.88 -29.96
N THR A 15 -47.34 -22.72 -28.65
CA THR A 15 -46.36 -23.18 -27.67
C THR A 15 -46.12 -24.70 -27.81
N ARG A 16 -44.94 -25.14 -27.35
CA ARG A 16 -44.56 -26.48 -26.84
C ARG A 16 -43.66 -27.26 -27.80
N THR A 17 -42.33 -27.14 -27.63
CA THR A 17 -41.48 -27.96 -26.74
C THR A 17 -41.43 -29.41 -27.17
N GLU A 18 -40.27 -29.80 -27.69
CA GLU A 18 -39.51 -31.05 -27.49
C GLU A 18 -38.23 -30.84 -28.32
N ALA A 19 -37.01 -30.87 -27.79
CA ALA A 19 -36.33 -31.95 -27.09
C ALA A 19 -35.13 -31.34 -26.33
N ALA A 20 -34.96 -31.67 -25.04
CA ALA A 20 -33.95 -32.62 -24.56
C ALA A 20 -32.52 -32.05 -24.52
N THR A 21 -32.05 -31.81 -23.28
CA THR A 21 -30.65 -31.89 -22.79
C THR A 21 -29.64 -30.96 -23.51
N ASP A 22 -28.77 -30.20 -22.87
CA ASP A 22 -28.05 -30.29 -21.62
C ASP A 22 -27.25 -28.97 -21.54
N ASP A 23 -27.05 -28.47 -20.32
CA ASP A 23 -26.01 -27.53 -19.95
C ASP A 23 -25.86 -26.21 -20.75
N GLN A 24 -26.59 -25.17 -20.31
CA GLN A 24 -26.04 -23.82 -20.42
C GLN A 24 -26.34 -23.01 -19.17
N MET A 25 -25.31 -22.93 -18.33
CA MET A 25 -25.24 -22.05 -17.17
C MET A 25 -25.64 -20.62 -17.54
N VAL A 26 -26.74 -20.16 -16.94
CA VAL A 26 -27.07 -18.72 -16.89
C VAL A 26 -26.15 -18.05 -15.87
N ALA A 27 -25.06 -17.48 -16.36
CA ALA A 27 -24.31 -16.49 -15.58
C ALA A 27 -25.17 -15.22 -15.46
N PRO A 28 -25.39 -14.67 -14.25
CA PRO A 28 -26.09 -13.41 -14.11
C PRO A 28 -25.22 -12.29 -14.69
N ALA A 29 -25.87 -11.47 -15.53
CA ALA A 29 -25.36 -10.19 -15.97
C ALA A 29 -25.03 -9.33 -14.74
N TRP A 30 -23.75 -9.03 -14.55
CA TRP A 30 -23.30 -7.90 -13.76
C TRP A 30 -22.31 -7.11 -14.61
N ASP A 31 -22.66 -5.85 -14.80
CA ASP A 31 -21.82 -4.71 -15.16
C ASP A 31 -20.31 -4.98 -15.05
N ALA A 32 -19.68 -5.37 -16.16
CA ALA A 32 -18.22 -5.38 -16.29
C ALA A 32 -17.73 -3.96 -16.65
N ALA A 33 -18.02 -3.03 -15.75
CA ALA A 33 -17.40 -1.71 -15.70
C ALA A 33 -16.88 -1.51 -14.28
N HIS A 34 -15.84 -2.26 -13.91
CA HIS A 34 -14.81 -1.87 -12.95
C HIS A 34 -13.61 -2.77 -13.25
N ASP A 35 -12.76 -2.31 -14.18
CA ASP A 35 -11.35 -2.70 -14.22
C ASP A 35 -10.69 -2.03 -13.00
N GLU A 36 -11.02 -2.52 -11.81
CA GLU A 36 -10.20 -2.22 -10.63
C GLU A 36 -8.97 -3.11 -10.77
N PRO A 37 -7.76 -2.55 -10.88
CA PRO A 37 -6.57 -3.35 -10.73
C PRO A 37 -6.60 -3.93 -9.32
N PHE A 38 -6.86 -5.23 -9.20
CA PHE A 38 -6.45 -6.04 -8.06
C PHE A 38 -4.92 -6.09 -8.03
N ALA A 39 -4.30 -4.94 -7.79
CA ALA A 39 -2.92 -4.87 -7.37
C ALA A 39 -2.90 -5.15 -5.87
N ASP A 40 -1.87 -5.85 -5.44
CA ASP A 40 -1.46 -6.06 -4.05
C ASP A 40 -1.26 -4.71 -3.32
N SER A 41 -2.33 -4.02 -2.96
CA SER A 41 -2.29 -2.59 -2.56
C SER A 41 -1.94 -2.35 -1.09
N GLU A 42 -1.77 -3.39 -0.27
CA GLU A 42 -1.30 -3.21 1.11
C GLU A 42 0.18 -2.79 1.15
N SER A 43 0.95 -3.14 0.12
CA SER A 43 2.39 -2.82 0.02
C SER A 43 2.69 -1.39 -0.42
N THR A 44 1.70 -0.63 -0.93
CA THR A 44 1.90 0.75 -1.41
C THR A 44 1.28 1.82 -0.51
N THR A 45 0.57 1.41 0.54
CA THR A 45 -0.06 2.36 1.46
C THR A 45 1.01 3.06 2.28
N ILE A 46 1.20 4.36 2.08
CA ILE A 46 2.15 5.18 2.85
C ILE A 46 1.62 5.50 4.24
N VAL A 47 2.53 5.62 5.20
CA VAL A 47 2.29 6.09 6.56
C VAL A 47 2.95 7.47 6.67
N PRO A 48 2.21 8.55 6.42
CA PRO A 48 2.82 9.83 6.12
C PRO A 48 3.42 10.54 7.33
N ASN A 49 3.11 10.09 8.56
CA ASN A 49 3.75 10.56 9.79
C ASN A 49 5.05 9.80 10.15
N LYS A 50 5.48 8.87 9.29
CA LYS A 50 6.67 8.04 9.49
C LYS A 50 7.62 8.13 8.30
N VAL A 51 8.92 8.18 8.58
CA VAL A 51 9.98 8.14 7.58
C VAL A 51 10.75 6.85 7.77
N HIS A 52 10.81 6.01 6.74
CA HIS A 52 11.66 4.82 6.74
C HIS A 52 13.08 5.23 6.40
N ILE A 53 14.05 4.70 7.16
CA ILE A 53 15.49 4.86 6.93
C ILE A 53 16.15 3.49 6.80
N ARG A 54 17.09 3.37 5.86
CA ARG A 54 17.88 2.17 5.58
C ARG A 54 19.37 2.52 5.48
N GLY A 55 20.22 1.51 5.69
CA GLY A 55 21.68 1.62 5.68
C GLY A 55 22.22 1.77 7.10
N LEU A 56 21.51 1.17 8.08
CA LEU A 56 21.79 1.29 9.50
C LEU A 56 22.71 0.19 10.06
N ASP A 57 23.33 -0.61 9.19
CA ASP A 57 24.12 -1.81 9.52
C ASP A 57 25.18 -1.60 10.61
N THR A 58 25.80 -0.41 10.64
CA THR A 58 26.84 -0.05 11.61
C THR A 58 26.37 0.99 12.62
N LEU A 59 25.09 1.38 12.55
CA LEU A 59 24.49 2.49 13.31
C LEU A 59 23.65 1.95 14.46
N SER A 60 23.89 2.52 15.64
CA SER A 60 23.07 2.25 16.82
C SER A 60 21.87 3.20 16.90
N THR A 61 20.92 2.89 17.78
CA THR A 61 19.76 3.78 18.03
C THR A 61 20.20 5.20 18.43
N GLU A 62 21.31 5.32 19.14
CA GLU A 62 21.89 6.62 19.52
C GLU A 62 22.44 7.38 18.31
N ASP A 63 23.12 6.70 17.38
CA ASP A 63 23.62 7.32 16.15
C ASP A 63 22.47 7.83 15.28
N VAL A 64 21.41 7.02 15.12
CA VAL A 64 20.21 7.41 14.34
C VAL A 64 19.54 8.63 14.96
N LYS A 65 19.42 8.68 16.29
CA LYS A 65 18.86 9.85 16.99
C LYS A 65 19.75 11.08 16.82
N ALA A 66 21.06 10.93 16.95
CA ALA A 66 22.02 12.02 16.75
C ALA A 66 21.96 12.56 15.32
N PHE A 67 21.87 11.69 14.31
CA PHE A 67 21.71 12.07 12.91
C PHE A 67 20.43 12.89 12.68
N VAL A 68 19.30 12.46 13.24
CA VAL A 68 18.06 13.22 13.12
C VAL A 68 18.14 14.54 13.89
N GLU A 69 18.81 14.57 15.03
CA GLU A 69 18.99 15.77 15.84
C GLU A 69 19.87 16.82 15.18
N ASP A 70 20.94 16.39 14.49
CA ASP A 70 21.86 17.28 13.77
C ASP A 70 21.19 17.95 12.55
N HIS A 71 20.33 17.23 11.83
CA HIS A 71 19.77 17.73 10.57
C HIS A 71 18.34 18.30 10.66
N PHE A 72 17.54 17.82 11.60
CA PHE A 72 16.12 18.22 11.73
C PHE A 72 15.79 18.68 13.15
N GLY A 73 16.19 17.92 14.17
CA GLY A 73 16.04 18.31 15.57
C GLY A 73 15.59 17.16 16.48
N ARG A 74 14.33 16.69 16.39
CA ARG A 74 13.88 15.62 17.29
C ARG A 74 13.00 14.61 16.59
N VAL A 75 13.31 13.33 16.80
CA VAL A 75 12.43 12.20 16.48
C VAL A 75 11.62 11.80 17.71
N ASP A 76 10.34 11.46 17.53
CA ASP A 76 9.49 11.02 18.65
C ASP A 76 9.87 9.60 19.08
N LYS A 77 9.99 8.70 18.10
CA LYS A 77 10.34 7.30 18.33
C LYS A 77 11.08 6.72 17.11
N VAL A 78 12.03 5.82 17.37
CA VAL A 78 12.68 4.99 16.35
C VAL A 78 12.15 3.57 16.49
N GLU A 79 11.50 3.06 15.45
CA GLU A 79 10.95 1.72 15.37
C GLU A 79 11.80 0.86 14.44
N TRP A 80 12.69 0.06 15.02
CA TRP A 80 13.52 -0.88 14.27
C TRP A 80 12.67 -1.95 13.60
N ILE A 81 12.90 -2.13 12.30
CA ILE A 81 12.25 -3.18 11.49
C ILE A 81 13.19 -4.38 11.47
N ASP A 82 14.43 -4.14 11.05
CA ASP A 82 15.53 -5.10 10.97
C ASP A 82 16.84 -4.44 11.44
N ASP A 83 17.98 -5.12 11.30
CA ASP A 83 19.30 -4.61 11.72
C ASP A 83 19.78 -3.43 10.84
N GLU A 84 19.32 -3.37 9.58
CA GLU A 84 19.73 -2.38 8.58
C GLU A 84 18.70 -1.26 8.37
N SER A 85 17.52 -1.35 8.99
CA SER A 85 16.39 -0.47 8.71
C SER A 85 15.50 -0.17 9.91
N ALA A 86 14.98 1.06 9.94
CA ALA A 86 14.08 1.54 10.98
C ALA A 86 13.08 2.57 10.44
N ASN A 87 11.99 2.75 11.15
CA ASN A 87 11.06 3.86 10.95
C ASN A 87 11.26 4.94 12.01
N LEU A 88 11.37 6.17 11.55
CA LEU A 88 11.35 7.38 12.35
C LEU A 88 9.90 7.85 12.46
N VAL A 89 9.35 7.83 13.67
CA VAL A 89 7.98 8.28 13.95
C VAL A 89 8.02 9.74 14.36
N PHE A 90 7.15 10.53 13.73
CA PHE A 90 6.93 11.93 14.06
C PHE A 90 5.51 12.16 14.54
N GLN A 91 5.34 13.27 15.26
CA GLN A 91 4.07 13.71 15.85
C GLN A 91 2.98 14.01 14.81
N SER A 92 3.37 14.44 13.60
CA SER A 92 2.47 14.87 12.52
C SER A 92 3.06 14.51 11.16
N GLU A 93 2.21 14.40 10.14
CA GLU A 93 2.62 14.25 8.74
C GLU A 93 3.54 15.40 8.29
N ASP A 94 3.17 16.64 8.59
CA ASP A 94 3.97 17.82 8.21
C ASP A 94 5.41 17.74 8.78
N ALA A 95 5.54 17.33 10.04
CA ALA A 95 6.82 17.13 10.69
C ALA A 95 7.64 16.02 10.02
N ALA A 96 7.01 14.91 9.61
CA ALA A 96 7.69 13.83 8.91
C ALA A 96 8.15 14.24 7.51
N GLN A 97 7.33 14.99 6.77
CA GLN A 97 7.68 15.55 5.46
C GLN A 97 8.85 16.53 5.57
N ASP A 98 8.84 17.39 6.60
CA ASP A 98 9.93 18.33 6.83
C ASP A 98 11.22 17.60 7.24
N ALA A 99 11.12 16.59 8.12
CA ALA A 99 12.24 15.72 8.44
C ALA A 99 12.77 15.00 7.19
N LEU A 100 11.92 14.46 6.32
CA LEU A 100 12.34 13.80 5.09
C LEU A 100 13.17 14.75 4.22
N ARG A 101 12.70 15.99 4.02
CA ARG A 101 13.43 17.01 3.26
C ARG A 101 14.74 17.40 3.94
N ALA A 102 14.75 17.53 5.26
CA ALA A 102 15.91 17.94 6.04
C ALA A 102 16.98 16.85 6.13
N LEU A 103 16.59 15.58 6.19
CA LEU A 103 17.48 14.42 6.24
C LEU A 103 17.95 13.99 4.85
N SER A 104 17.21 14.32 3.79
CA SER A 104 17.58 14.01 2.42
C SER A 104 18.80 14.83 1.99
N ALA A 105 19.72 14.19 1.25
CA ALA A 105 20.77 14.91 0.54
C ALA A 105 20.18 15.78 -0.59
N GLN A 106 19.00 15.42 -1.10
CA GLN A 106 18.27 16.12 -2.16
C GLN A 106 16.84 16.39 -1.70
N SER A 107 16.62 17.51 -1.01
CA SER A 107 15.30 17.87 -0.44
C SER A 107 14.19 17.98 -1.49
N GLU A 108 14.50 18.49 -2.69
CA GLU A 108 13.56 18.59 -3.82
C GLU A 108 13.14 17.21 -4.33
N ALA A 109 14.10 16.29 -4.49
CA ALA A 109 13.82 14.92 -4.90
C ALA A 109 12.98 14.18 -3.86
N ALA A 110 13.26 14.41 -2.56
CA ALA A 110 12.49 13.83 -1.46
C ALA A 110 11.02 14.26 -1.47
N ALA A 111 10.74 15.53 -1.79
CA ALA A 111 9.37 16.05 -1.87
C ALA A 111 8.59 15.53 -3.09
N GLN A 112 9.30 15.13 -4.15
CA GLN A 112 8.71 14.61 -5.40
C GLN A 112 8.73 13.07 -5.46
N ALA A 113 9.32 12.42 -4.46
CA ALA A 113 9.47 10.97 -4.44
C ALA A 113 8.11 10.28 -4.40
N SER A 114 7.95 9.26 -5.23
CA SER A 114 6.74 8.44 -5.24
C SER A 114 6.67 7.52 -4.02
N ALA A 115 5.48 7.00 -3.71
CA ALA A 115 5.31 6.03 -2.63
C ALA A 115 6.25 4.83 -2.80
N GLY A 116 7.10 4.58 -1.79
CA GLY A 116 8.09 3.49 -1.82
C GLY A 116 9.42 3.84 -2.47
N GLU A 117 9.53 4.98 -3.16
CA GLU A 117 10.78 5.47 -3.73
C GLU A 117 11.71 5.98 -2.63
N THR A 118 12.94 5.49 -2.63
CA THR A 118 13.99 5.89 -1.69
C THR A 118 14.87 6.97 -2.29
N VAL A 119 15.14 8.01 -1.49
CA VAL A 119 16.08 9.07 -1.81
C VAL A 119 17.32 8.96 -0.93
N PRO A 120 18.50 9.38 -1.42
CA PRO A 120 19.71 9.40 -0.61
C PRO A 120 19.56 10.37 0.56
N ALA A 121 19.90 9.93 1.76
CA ALA A 121 20.01 10.78 2.93
C ALA A 121 21.38 11.47 2.98
N LYS A 122 21.50 12.46 3.86
CA LYS A 122 22.77 13.12 4.17
C LYS A 122 23.75 12.13 4.79
N ASP A 123 25.02 12.36 4.52
CA ASP A 123 26.10 11.56 5.07
C ASP A 123 26.32 11.85 6.56
N ILE A 124 26.71 10.83 7.31
CA ILE A 124 27.12 10.99 8.71
C ILE A 124 28.64 11.24 8.72
N PRO A 125 29.14 12.41 9.17
CA PRO A 125 30.56 12.70 9.17
C PRO A 125 31.39 11.75 10.03
N SER A 126 30.79 11.17 11.06
CA SER A 126 31.41 10.15 11.92
C SER A 126 31.54 8.77 11.26
N LYS A 127 30.76 8.49 10.22
CA LYS A 127 30.72 7.19 9.53
C LYS A 127 30.52 7.38 8.01
N PRO A 128 31.55 7.81 7.27
CA PRO A 128 31.43 8.07 5.84
C PRO A 128 31.23 6.81 4.97
N GLU A 129 31.36 5.63 5.57
CA GLU A 129 31.10 4.34 4.91
C GLU A 129 29.61 3.99 4.83
N VAL A 130 28.74 4.67 5.60
CA VAL A 130 27.30 4.41 5.58
C VAL A 130 26.64 5.18 4.44
N ASN A 131 25.83 4.49 3.64
CA ASN A 131 25.00 5.14 2.63
C ASN A 131 23.54 5.06 3.08
N LEU A 132 23.05 6.17 3.61
CA LEU A 132 21.70 6.24 4.14
C LEU A 132 20.71 6.49 3.02
N GLN A 133 19.59 5.79 3.10
CA GLN A 133 18.46 5.97 2.20
C GLN A 133 17.21 6.19 3.02
N ILE A 134 16.41 7.18 2.63
CA ILE A 134 15.17 7.52 3.32
C ILE A 134 14.00 7.55 2.35
N ARG A 135 12.82 7.24 2.85
CA ARG A 135 11.54 7.36 2.14
C ARG A 135 10.41 7.60 3.12
N ILE A 136 9.23 7.98 2.63
CA ILE A 136 8.03 7.86 3.45
C ILE A 136 7.77 6.38 3.75
N ALA A 137 7.55 6.07 5.02
CA ALA A 137 7.34 4.70 5.45
C ALA A 137 6.05 4.15 4.83
N LEU A 138 6.02 2.85 4.57
CA LEU A 138 4.87 2.11 4.09
C LEU A 138 4.21 1.39 5.26
N GLN A 139 2.93 1.03 5.11
CA GLN A 139 2.21 0.21 6.08
C GLN A 139 2.86 -1.18 6.22
N SER A 140 3.52 -1.64 5.17
CA SER A 140 4.32 -2.88 5.15
C SER A 140 5.68 -2.74 5.82
N ASP A 141 6.17 -1.53 6.12
CA ASP A 141 7.42 -1.30 6.85
C ASP A 141 7.22 -1.60 8.35
N LYS A 142 6.94 -2.84 8.67
CA LYS A 142 6.79 -3.35 10.04
C LYS A 142 7.52 -4.67 10.14
N LYS A 143 8.06 -4.95 11.33
CA LYS A 143 8.73 -6.22 11.60
C LYS A 143 7.82 -7.39 11.21
N ALA A 144 8.34 -8.32 10.41
CA ALA A 144 7.54 -9.41 9.86
C ALA A 144 6.90 -10.26 10.98
N PRO A 145 5.58 -10.54 10.92
CA PRO A 145 4.94 -11.42 11.87
C PRO A 145 5.47 -12.85 11.68
N GLY A 146 6.00 -13.45 12.76
CA GLY A 146 6.41 -14.87 12.76
C GLY A 146 7.92 -15.16 12.71
N ALA A 147 8.80 -14.15 12.83
CA ALA A 147 10.24 -14.37 13.02
C ALA A 147 10.57 -15.27 14.24
N ALA A 148 9.66 -15.33 15.22
CA ALA A 148 9.80 -16.20 16.40
C ALA A 148 9.45 -17.69 16.15
N THR A 149 8.82 -18.06 15.02
CA THR A 149 8.27 -19.42 14.82
C THR A 149 9.15 -20.30 13.90
N ARG A 150 10.28 -19.80 13.41
CA ARG A 150 11.20 -20.54 12.52
C ARG A 150 12.59 -20.79 13.12
N SER A 151 12.64 -21.12 14.41
CA SER A 151 13.88 -21.56 15.09
C SER A 151 13.85 -23.06 15.35
#